data_AF-A0A3B8RNS9-F1
#
_entry.id   AF-A0A3B8RNS9-F1
#
_cell.length_a   1.000
_cell.length_b   1.000
_cell.length_c   1.000
_cell.angle_alpha   90.00
_cell.angle_beta   90.00
_cell.angle_gamma   90.00
#
_symmetry.space_group_name_H-M   'P 1'
#
loop_
_entity.id
_entity.type
_entity.pdbx_description
1 polymer ?
#
loop_
_entity_poly.entity_id
_entity_poly.type
_entity_poly.pdbx_seq_one_letter_code
_entity_poly.pdbx_strand_id
1 'polypeptide(L)'
;MLTLSKNVIALKQNTDLSEIERLDQDLYHHFEDKFHLDPSLSRSIVSFQANKTREVYRWYKFKEAFSASLVEYLLEKYKIMGGTILDPFAGSGTALFAAIAKGINADG
;
A
#
# COMPACT_ATOMS: atom_id res chain seq x y z
N MET A 1 -41.58 -13.70 28.71
CA MET A 1 -41.20 -14.54 27.56
C MET A 1 -40.59 -13.64 26.49
N LEU A 2 -39.30 -13.26 26.59
CA LEU A 2 -38.66 -12.29 25.67
C LEU A 2 -37.12 -12.39 25.55
N THR A 3 -36.52 -13.55 25.80
CA THR A 3 -35.04 -13.71 25.85
C THR A 3 -34.41 -14.42 24.64
N LEU A 4 -35.20 -14.90 23.67
CA LEU A 4 -34.69 -15.71 22.54
C LEU A 4 -34.13 -14.89 21.37
N SER A 5 -34.68 -13.70 21.10
CA SER A 5 -34.30 -12.88 19.93
C SER A 5 -32.89 -12.30 20.02
N LYS A 6 -32.47 -11.82 21.21
CA LYS A 6 -31.12 -11.25 21.41
C LYS A 6 -30.00 -12.28 21.28
N ASN A 7 -30.22 -13.51 21.76
CA ASN A 7 -29.22 -14.58 21.66
C ASN A 7 -29.01 -15.07 20.23
N VAL A 8 -30.07 -15.16 19.42
CA VAL A 8 -29.96 -15.56 18.01
C VAL A 8 -29.16 -14.53 17.19
N ILE A 9 -29.37 -13.24 17.42
CA ILE A 9 -28.62 -12.17 16.73
C ILE A 9 -27.14 -12.19 17.14
N ALA A 10 -26.85 -12.38 18.43
CA ALA A 10 -25.48 -12.46 18.94
C ALA A 10 -24.73 -13.72 18.43
N LEU A 11 -25.41 -14.87 18.34
CA LEU A 11 -24.85 -16.11 17.76
C LEU A 11 -24.56 -15.97 16.27
N LYS A 12 -25.44 -15.29 15.52
CA LYS A 12 -25.28 -15.07 14.07
C LYS A 12 -24.11 -14.14 13.76
N GLN A 13 -23.97 -13.04 14.52
CA GLN A 13 -22.83 -12.10 14.42
C GLN A 13 -21.48 -12.79 14.73
N ASN A 14 -21.44 -13.66 15.75
CA ASN A 14 -20.22 -14.43 16.06
C ASN A 14 -19.87 -15.47 14.98
N THR A 15 -20.88 -16.06 14.34
CA THR A 15 -20.65 -17.02 13.24
C THR A 15 -20.10 -16.30 12.01
N ASP A 16 -20.66 -15.14 11.67
CA ASP A 16 -20.19 -14.32 10.53
C ASP A 16 -18.74 -13.83 10.75
N LEU A 17 -18.38 -13.42 11.97
CA LEU A 17 -17.00 -13.04 12.29
C LEU A 17 -16.02 -14.21 12.20
N SER A 18 -16.41 -15.40 12.71
CA SER A 18 -15.55 -16.59 12.61
C SER A 18 -15.31 -17.03 11.17
N GLU A 19 -16.29 -16.83 10.29
CA GLU A 19 -16.14 -17.14 8.86
C GLU A 19 -15.21 -16.13 8.17
N ILE A 20 -15.28 -14.84 8.53
CA ILE A 20 -14.35 -13.83 8.04
C ILE A 20 -12.91 -14.18 8.46
N GLU A 21 -12.69 -14.54 9.72
CA GLU A 21 -11.38 -14.94 10.23
C GLU A 21 -10.84 -16.18 9.51
N ARG A 22 -11.72 -17.17 9.26
CA ARG A 22 -11.37 -18.38 8.51
C ARG A 22 -10.95 -18.04 7.08
N LEU A 23 -11.71 -17.20 6.38
CA LEU A 23 -11.42 -16.78 5.01
C LEU A 23 -10.13 -15.95 4.91
N ASP A 24 -9.87 -15.08 5.89
CA ASP A 24 -8.62 -14.31 5.97
C ASP A 24 -7.41 -15.24 6.15
N GLN A 25 -7.53 -16.25 7.01
CA GLN A 25 -6.47 -17.22 7.23
C GLN A 25 -6.24 -18.15 6.03
N ASP A 26 -7.31 -18.60 5.36
CA ASP A 26 -7.23 -19.35 4.11
C ASP A 26 -6.50 -18.54 3.02
N LEU A 27 -6.81 -17.24 2.92
CA LEU A 27 -6.17 -16.32 1.97
C LEU A 27 -4.69 -16.11 2.31
N TYR A 28 -4.37 -15.91 3.58
CA TYR A 28 -3.00 -15.76 4.06
C TYR A 28 -2.16 -16.99 3.70
N HIS A 29 -2.63 -18.20 4.04
CA HIS A 29 -1.94 -19.44 3.72
C HIS A 29 -1.79 -19.66 2.21
N HIS A 30 -2.79 -19.28 1.42
CA HIS A 30 -2.72 -19.40 -0.03
C HIS A 30 -1.61 -18.53 -0.67
N PHE A 31 -1.27 -17.39 -0.05
CA PHE A 31 -0.29 -16.45 -0.57
C PHE A 31 1.01 -16.38 0.27
N GLU A 32 1.15 -17.21 1.31
CA GLU A 32 2.25 -17.17 2.27
C GLU A 32 3.63 -17.22 1.60
N ASP A 33 3.78 -18.06 0.57
CA ASP A 33 5.01 -18.24 -0.19
C ASP A 33 5.37 -17.04 -1.08
N LYS A 34 4.41 -16.15 -1.36
CA LYS A 34 4.59 -14.92 -2.16
C LYS A 34 4.91 -13.70 -1.30
N PHE A 35 4.75 -13.78 0.01
CA PHE A 35 5.10 -12.69 0.91
C PHE A 35 6.59 -12.72 1.23
N HIS A 36 7.28 -11.64 0.86
CA HIS A 36 8.68 -11.42 1.23
C HIS A 36 8.79 -10.22 2.16
N LEU A 37 9.25 -10.46 3.39
CA LEU A 37 9.53 -9.40 4.34
C LEU A 37 10.82 -8.68 3.94
N ASP A 38 10.73 -7.37 3.74
CA ASP A 38 11.87 -6.52 3.46
C ASP A 38 12.04 -5.47 4.58
N PRO A 39 13.00 -5.66 5.50
CA PRO A 39 13.23 -4.72 6.61
C PRO A 39 13.62 -3.30 6.18
N SER A 40 14.07 -3.11 4.93
CA SER A 40 14.37 -1.78 4.40
C SER A 40 13.11 -0.94 4.13
N LEU A 41 11.94 -1.59 4.00
CA LEU A 41 10.66 -0.94 3.74
C LEU A 41 9.97 -0.50 5.05
N SER A 42 10.51 0.55 5.67
CA SER A 42 9.92 1.16 6.87
C SER A 42 8.58 1.88 6.63
N ARG A 43 7.82 2.14 7.70
CA ARG A 43 6.55 2.90 7.59
C ARG A 43 6.73 4.28 6.95
N SER A 44 7.88 4.93 7.14
CA SER A 44 8.13 6.26 6.59
C SER A 44 8.38 6.25 5.08
N ILE A 45 8.98 5.19 4.54
CA ILE A 45 9.23 5.05 3.10
C ILE A 45 7.97 4.60 2.36
N VAL A 46 7.18 3.68 2.93
CA VAL A 46 5.95 3.17 2.28
C VAL A 46 4.74 4.10 2.41
N SER A 47 4.88 5.26 3.07
CA SER A 47 3.80 6.24 3.24
C SER A 47 4.28 7.66 2.95
N PHE A 48 3.35 8.61 2.89
CA PHE A 48 3.64 10.03 2.65
C PHE A 48 4.53 10.70 3.72
N GLN A 49 4.85 10.03 4.83
CA GLN A 49 5.55 10.64 5.96
C GLN A 49 6.90 11.24 5.56
N ALA A 50 7.72 10.53 4.77
CA ALA A 50 9.00 11.04 4.29
C ALA A 50 8.86 12.18 3.26
N ASN A 51 7.72 12.32 2.59
CA ASN A 51 7.49 13.42 1.63
C ASN A 51 7.22 14.76 2.30
N LYS A 52 6.84 14.78 3.58
CA LYS A 52 6.58 16.04 4.31
C LYS A 52 7.81 16.95 4.40
N THR A 53 9.00 16.37 4.36
CA THR A 53 10.29 17.09 4.47
C THR A 53 10.94 17.34 3.10
N ARG A 54 10.39 16.79 2.02
CA ARG A 54 10.93 16.97 0.66
C ARG A 54 10.25 18.12 -0.05
N GLU A 55 11.06 19.00 -0.62
CA GLU A 55 10.61 20.08 -1.50
C GLU A 55 9.85 19.48 -2.70
N VAL A 56 8.86 20.21 -3.24
CA VAL A 56 7.92 19.76 -4.29
C VAL A 56 6.92 18.68 -3.84
N TYR A 57 7.36 17.60 -3.20
CA TYR A 57 6.49 16.48 -2.78
C TYR A 57 5.56 16.82 -1.60
N ARG A 58 5.84 17.91 -0.87
CA ARG A 58 5.01 18.37 0.26
C ARG A 58 3.79 19.22 -0.12
N TRP A 59 3.62 19.60 -1.39
CA TRP A 59 2.58 20.56 -1.81
C TRP A 59 1.16 20.04 -1.67
N TYR A 60 0.98 18.72 -1.76
CA TYR A 60 -0.32 18.08 -1.61
C TYR A 60 -0.19 16.82 -0.77
N LYS A 61 -0.73 16.85 0.46
CA LYS A 61 -0.77 15.68 1.34
C LYS A 61 -1.89 14.75 0.90
N PHE A 62 -1.51 13.62 0.30
CA PHE A 62 -2.42 12.52 -0.01
C PHE A 62 -2.18 11.38 1.00
N LYS A 63 -3.23 10.93 1.70
CA LYS A 63 -3.06 9.97 2.81
C LYS A 63 -2.70 8.57 2.29
N GLU A 64 -3.11 8.25 1.08
CA GLU A 64 -2.81 7.00 0.37
C GLU A 64 -1.51 7.08 -0.45
N ALA A 65 -0.82 8.22 -0.49
CA ALA A 65 0.46 8.32 -1.19
C ALA A 65 1.60 7.62 -0.43
N PHE A 66 2.50 7.01 -1.21
CA PHE A 66 3.82 6.58 -0.77
C PHE A 66 4.86 7.71 -0.87
N SER A 67 6.07 7.49 -0.34
CA SER A 67 7.15 8.46 -0.46
C SER A 67 7.86 8.39 -1.80
N ALA A 68 8.43 9.50 -2.27
CA ALA A 68 9.33 9.52 -3.42
C ALA A 68 10.56 8.62 -3.21
N SER A 69 10.99 8.46 -1.95
CA SER A 69 12.07 7.55 -1.58
C SER A 69 11.74 6.08 -1.84
N LEU A 70 10.46 5.68 -1.80
CA LEU A 70 10.06 4.33 -2.21
C LEU A 70 10.32 4.10 -3.70
N VAL A 71 9.97 5.08 -4.53
CA VAL A 71 10.18 5.00 -5.99
C VAL A 71 11.66 4.92 -6.30
N GLU A 72 12.46 5.81 -5.71
CA GLU A 72 13.91 5.83 -5.86
C GLU A 72 14.54 4.49 -5.44
N TYR A 73 14.13 3.96 -4.29
CA TYR A 73 14.57 2.65 -3.79
C TYR A 73 14.23 1.52 -4.77
N LEU A 74 13.02 1.48 -5.32
CA LEU A 74 12.61 0.43 -6.25
C LEU A 74 13.39 0.51 -7.56
N LEU A 75 13.58 1.73 -8.09
CA LEU A 75 14.37 1.95 -9.31
C LEU A 75 15.81 1.46 -9.14
N GLU A 76 16.43 1.76 -7.99
CA GLU A 76 17.78 1.32 -7.68
C GLU A 76 17.85 -0.20 -7.46
N LYS A 77 16.95 -0.77 -6.66
CA LYS A 77 16.89 -2.21 -6.35
C LYS A 77 16.80 -3.07 -7.60
N TYR A 78 15.96 -2.66 -8.55
CA TYR A 78 15.74 -3.38 -9.80
C TYR A 78 16.62 -2.89 -10.96
N LYS A 79 17.54 -1.96 -10.69
CA LYS A 79 18.48 -1.38 -11.68
C LYS A 79 17.77 -0.85 -12.93
N ILE A 80 16.63 -0.19 -12.72
CA ILE A 80 15.86 0.42 -13.79
C ILE A 80 16.52 1.76 -14.12
N MET A 81 17.17 1.82 -15.28
CA MET A 81 17.94 2.99 -15.72
C MET A 81 17.31 3.72 -16.91
N GLY A 82 16.18 3.25 -17.44
CA GLY A 82 15.53 3.83 -18.61
C GLY A 82 14.22 3.16 -18.98
N GLY A 83 13.58 3.68 -20.05
CA GLY A 83 12.22 3.33 -20.43
C GLY A 83 11.20 4.38 -19.97
N THR A 84 9.92 4.01 -20.01
CA THR A 84 8.81 4.85 -19.52
C THR A 84 8.14 4.16 -18.35
N ILE A 85 8.02 4.86 -17.21
CA ILE A 85 7.20 4.42 -16.08
C ILE A 85 5.75 4.77 -16.37
N LEU A 86 4.86 3.80 -16.21
CA LEU A 86 3.42 4.01 -16.29
C LEU A 86 2.80 3.95 -14.90
N ASP A 87 2.12 5.01 -14.47
CA ASP A 87 1.38 5.07 -13.22
C ASP A 87 -0.11 5.40 -13.45
N PRO A 88 -0.96 4.39 -13.76
CA PRO A 88 -2.37 4.59 -14.09
C PRO A 88 -3.21 5.14 -12.92
N PHE A 89 -2.59 5.30 -11.75
CA PHE A 89 -3.20 5.84 -10.53
C PHE A 89 -2.33 6.95 -9.95
N ALA A 90 -1.82 7.84 -10.82
CA ALA A 90 -0.80 8.84 -10.50
C ALA A 90 -1.04 9.66 -9.22
N GLY A 91 -2.28 9.85 -8.78
CA GLY A 91 -2.60 10.44 -7.47
C GLY A 91 -1.95 11.82 -7.31
N SER A 92 -1.01 11.96 -6.36
CA SER A 92 -0.23 13.20 -6.15
C SER A 92 0.97 13.37 -7.10
N GLY A 93 1.14 12.48 -8.08
CA GLY A 93 2.23 12.46 -9.05
C GLY A 93 3.56 11.93 -8.52
N THR A 94 3.58 11.29 -7.34
CA THR A 94 4.84 10.92 -6.66
C THR A 94 5.73 10.03 -7.53
N ALA A 95 5.18 9.02 -8.21
CA ALA A 95 5.95 8.16 -9.10
C ALA A 95 6.49 8.92 -10.32
N LEU A 96 5.64 9.72 -10.96
CA LEU A 96 5.99 10.50 -12.15
C LEU A 96 7.14 11.48 -11.86
N PHE A 97 7.02 12.27 -10.80
CA PHE A 97 8.06 13.25 -10.44
C PHE A 97 9.36 12.57 -10.01
N ALA A 98 9.30 11.47 -9.26
CA ALA A 98 10.50 10.75 -8.84
C ALA A 98 11.22 10.10 -10.03
N ALA A 99 10.49 9.56 -11.00
CA ALA A 99 11.04 9.01 -12.24
C ALA A 99 11.72 10.07 -13.10
N ILE A 100 11.02 11.19 -13.35
CA ILE A 100 11.53 12.30 -14.15
C ILE A 100 12.77 12.91 -13.49
N ALA A 101 12.80 13.04 -12.17
CA ALA A 101 13.98 13.51 -11.43
C ALA A 101 15.20 12.59 -11.56
N LYS A 102 14.98 11.31 -11.91
CA LYS A 102 16.03 10.33 -12.23
C LYS A 102 16.35 10.25 -13.73
N GLY A 103 15.74 11.10 -14.55
CA GLY A 103 15.94 11.12 -16.01
C GLY A 103 15.18 10.01 -16.75
N ILE A 104 14.16 9.41 -16.12
CA ILE A 104 13.32 8.37 -16.71
C ILE A 104 12.00 9.00 -17.16
N ASN A 105 11.53 8.65 -18.37
CA ASN A 105 10.24 9.11 -18.85
C ASN A 105 9.11 8.53 -17.98
N ALA A 106 8.02 9.26 -17.81
CA ALA A 106 6.88 8.78 -17.05
C ALA A 106 5.56 9.33 -17.58
N ASP A 107 4.56 8.46 -17.62
CA ASP A 107 3.18 8.74 -18.02
C ASP A 107 2.23 8.17 -16.94
N GLY A 108 1.06 8.79 -16.75
CA GLY A 108 0.09 8.39 -15.72
C GLY A 108 -1.34 8.42 -16.21
#